data_AF-A0A5A8A8P8-F1
#
_entry.id   AF-A0A5A8A8P8-F1
#
_cell.length_a   1.000
_cell.length_b   1.000
_cell.length_c   1.000
_cell.angle_alpha   90.00
_cell.angle_beta   90.00
_cell.angle_gamma   90.00
#
_symmetry.space_group_name_H-M   'P 1'
#
loop_
_entity.id
_entity.type
_entity.pdbx_description
1 polymer ?
#
loop_
_entity_poly.entity_id
_entity_poly.type
_entity_poly.pdbx_seq_one_letter_code
_entity_poly.pdbx_strand_id
1 'polypeptide(L)'
;MLLTTQQFMRLGGESWDRSFTIRVGKRARAIHEELLGREPKKVRPSVRGAYRNKVGLYPCGVLEQAYRQVRAEDLERGGISIACPEDSETEVRNEAG
;
A
#
# COMPACT_ATOMS: atom_id res chain seq x y z
N MET A 1 0.57 13.12 5.27
CA MET A 1 0.64 12.27 6.49
C MET A 1 1.67 11.16 6.27
N LEU A 2 2.55 10.90 7.25
CA LEU A 2 3.53 9.80 7.20
C LEU A 2 3.11 8.68 8.13
N LEU A 3 3.10 7.44 7.63
CA LEU A 3 2.62 6.27 8.35
C LEU A 3 3.62 5.13 8.26
N THR A 4 3.62 4.27 9.28
CA THR A 4 4.21 2.94 9.18
C THR A 4 3.26 2.00 8.46
N THR A 5 3.77 0.92 7.87
CA THR A 5 2.94 -0.12 7.23
C THR A 5 1.87 -0.69 8.18
N GLN A 6 2.19 -0.85 9.48
CA GLN A 6 1.22 -1.30 10.48
C GLN A 6 0.13 -0.27 10.78
N GLN A 7 0.46 1.02 10.82
CA GLN A 7 -0.55 2.06 11.02
C GLN A 7 -1.48 2.15 9.82
N PHE A 8 -0.94 2.04 8.60
CA PHE A 8 -1.74 2.01 7.38
C PHE A 8 -2.69 0.80 7.36
N MET A 9 -2.17 -0.39 7.68
CA MET A 9 -3.00 -1.60 7.86
C MET A 9 -4.14 -1.37 8.85
N ARG A 10 -3.85 -0.80 10.03
CA ARG A 10 -4.87 -0.49 11.05
C ARG A 10 -5.93 0.51 10.57
N LEU A 11 -5.53 1.52 9.80
CA LEU A 11 -6.46 2.50 9.23
C LEU A 11 -7.33 1.89 8.13
N GLY A 12 -6.80 0.95 7.36
CA GLY A 12 -7.53 0.22 6.33
C GLY A 12 -8.49 -0.86 6.87
N GLY A 13 -8.47 -1.14 8.18
CA GLY A 13 -9.36 -2.13 8.79
C GLY A 13 -9.05 -3.59 8.45
N GLU A 14 -7.95 -3.86 7.74
CA GLU A 14 -7.54 -5.21 7.36
C GLU A 14 -6.50 -5.78 8.33
N SER A 15 -6.53 -7.09 8.55
CA SER A 15 -5.45 -7.81 9.24
C SER A 15 -4.56 -8.49 8.22
N TRP A 16 -3.32 -8.04 8.12
CA TRP A 16 -2.34 -8.64 7.22
C TRP A 16 -1.47 -9.64 7.96
N ASP A 17 -1.11 -10.72 7.29
CA ASP A 17 -0.08 -11.60 7.79
C ASP A 17 1.29 -10.92 7.77
N ARG A 18 2.26 -11.55 8.44
CA ARG A 18 3.62 -11.01 8.55
C ARG A 18 4.31 -10.95 7.18
N SER A 19 4.05 -11.90 6.29
CA SER A 19 4.68 -12.01 4.97
C SER A 19 4.22 -10.89 4.04
N PHE A 20 2.92 -10.63 3.98
CA PHE A 20 2.27 -9.56 3.26
C PHE A 20 2.75 -8.19 3.76
N THR A 21 2.77 -8.00 5.08
CA THR A 21 3.30 -6.77 5.70
C THR A 21 4.75 -6.50 5.28
N ILE A 22 5.60 -7.53 5.24
CA ILE A 22 7.00 -7.40 4.80
C ILE A 22 7.08 -7.06 3.31
N ARG A 23 6.27 -7.68 2.46
CA ARG A 23 6.24 -7.40 1.02
C ARG A 23 5.80 -5.98 0.72
N VAL A 24 4.72 -5.51 1.33
CA VAL A 24 4.26 -4.12 1.21
C VAL A 24 5.34 -3.16 1.70
N GLY A 25 5.99 -3.43 2.84
CA GLY A 25 7.07 -2.58 3.35
C GLY A 25 8.29 -2.51 2.41
N LYS A 26 8.67 -3.63 1.79
CA LYS A 26 9.74 -3.67 0.78
C LYS A 26 9.35 -2.88 -0.47
N ARG A 27 8.13 -3.05 -0.96
CA ARG A 27 7.64 -2.35 -2.16
C ARG A 27 7.49 -0.85 -1.93
N ALA A 28 6.97 -0.45 -0.77
CA ALA A 28 6.88 0.94 -0.35
C ALA A 28 8.27 1.60 -0.25
N ARG A 29 9.29 0.87 0.21
CA ARG A 29 10.68 1.36 0.18
C ARG A 29 11.15 1.64 -1.23
N ALA A 30 10.97 0.70 -2.15
CA ALA A 30 11.37 0.87 -3.55
C ALA A 30 10.69 2.08 -4.19
N ILE A 31 9.37 2.20 -4.05
CA ILE A 31 8.59 3.33 -4.59
C ILE A 31 9.02 4.67 -3.95
N HIS A 32 9.26 4.69 -2.64
CA HIS A 32 9.73 5.90 -1.97
C HIS A 32 11.10 6.35 -2.49
N GLU A 33 12.03 5.41 -2.66
CA GLU A 33 13.37 5.68 -3.19
C GLU A 33 13.31 6.14 -4.65
N GLU A 34 12.43 5.55 -5.47
CA GLU A 34 12.20 5.95 -6.87
C GLU A 34 11.62 7.37 -6.98
N LEU A 35 10.57 7.67 -6.21
CA LEU A 35 9.87 8.96 -6.30
C LEU A 35 10.63 10.12 -5.67
N LEU A 36 11.34 9.87 -4.57
CA LEU A 36 11.94 10.93 -3.75
C LEU A 36 13.46 10.91 -3.74
N GLY A 37 14.10 9.93 -4.39
CA GLY A 37 15.55 9.79 -4.45
C GLY A 37 16.24 9.57 -3.10
N ARG A 38 15.48 9.22 -2.05
CA ARG A 38 15.99 9.12 -0.67
C ARG A 38 15.35 7.98 0.10
N GLU A 39 16.10 7.44 1.05
CA GLU A 39 15.59 6.40 1.94
C GLU A 39 14.46 6.93 2.86
N PRO A 40 13.45 6.09 3.15
CA PRO A 40 12.40 6.42 4.09
C PRO A 40 12.96 6.60 5.51
N LYS A 41 12.43 7.59 6.24
CA LYS A 41 12.83 7.86 7.63
C LYS A 41 12.48 6.67 8.51
N LYS A 42 13.47 6.14 9.23
CA LYS A 42 13.31 5.02 10.16
C LYS A 42 13.01 5.52 11.57
N VAL A 43 11.91 5.07 12.17
CA VAL A 43 11.50 5.43 13.54
C VAL A 43 11.41 4.20 14.44
N ARG A 44 11.52 4.41 15.76
CA ARG A 44 11.23 3.37 16.74
C ARG A 44 9.71 3.37 16.99
N PRO A 45 9.02 2.23 16.87
CA PRO A 45 7.62 2.14 17.27
C PRO A 45 7.48 2.55 18.74
N SER A 46 6.46 3.36 19.07
CA SER A 46 6.16 3.77 20.45
C SER A 46 5.57 2.65 21.30
N VAL A 47 5.23 1.51 20.69
CA VAL A 47 4.65 0.35 21.37
C VAL A 47 5.70 -0.26 22.32
N ARG A 48 5.41 -0.22 23.62
CA ARG A 48 6.23 -0.81 24.68
C ARG A 48 6.45 -2.30 24.38
N GLY A 49 7.70 -2.71 24.17
CA GLY A 49 8.04 -4.10 23.82
C GLY A 49 8.17 -4.40 22.33
N ALA A 50 7.96 -3.42 21.44
CA ALA A 50 8.41 -3.55 20.06
C ALA A 50 9.93 -3.66 20.06
N TYR A 51 10.43 -4.88 19.80
CA TYR A 51 11.85 -5.20 19.67
C TYR A 51 12.59 -4.12 18.87
N ARG A 52 13.86 -3.88 19.22
CA ARG A 52 14.81 -2.82 18.79
C ARG A 52 14.87 -2.41 17.30
N ASN A 53 14.03 -2.97 16.44
CA ASN A 53 13.91 -2.72 15.02
C ASN A 53 13.27 -1.37 14.74
N LYS A 54 13.97 -0.56 13.94
CA LYS A 54 13.39 0.66 13.38
C LYS A 54 12.48 0.29 12.21
N VAL A 55 11.33 0.96 12.10
CA VAL A 55 10.36 0.80 11.01
C VAL A 55 10.39 2.02 10.11
N GLY A 56 10.20 1.82 8.80
CA GLY A 56 10.12 2.93 7.83
C GLY A 56 8.80 3.70 7.97
N LEU A 57 8.88 5.02 7.85
CA LEU A 57 7.75 5.89 7.64
C LEU A 57 7.64 6.25 6.16
N TYR A 58 6.43 6.18 5.65
CA TYR A 58 6.11 6.39 4.25
C TYR A 58 4.94 7.37 4.10
N PRO A 59 4.91 8.20 3.04
CA PRO A 59 3.69 8.90 2.64
C PRO A 59 2.54 7.91 2.39
N CYS A 60 1.32 8.30 2.73
CA CYS A 60 0.13 7.44 2.54
C CYS A 60 0.02 6.92 1.10
N GLY A 61 0.17 7.79 0.10
CA GLY A 61 0.10 7.39 -1.32
C GLY A 61 1.15 6.35 -1.73
N VAL A 62 2.34 6.36 -1.11
CA VAL A 62 3.37 5.33 -1.36
C VAL A 62 2.93 3.97 -0.80
N LEU A 63 2.30 3.97 0.38
CA LEU A 63 1.77 2.74 0.98
C LEU A 63 0.57 2.20 0.21
N GLU A 64 -0.32 3.08 -0.28
CA GLU A 64 -1.46 2.70 -1.12
C GLU A 64 -1.00 2.07 -2.43
N GLN A 65 -0.04 2.69 -3.11
CA GLN A 65 0.52 2.16 -4.36
C GLN A 65 1.23 0.82 -4.12
N ALA A 66 2.02 0.72 -3.06
CA ALA A 66 2.68 -0.53 -2.67
C ALA A 66 1.66 -1.64 -2.36
N TYR A 67 0.58 -1.31 -1.63
CA TYR A 67 -0.48 -2.25 -1.32
C TYR A 67 -1.19 -2.76 -2.57
N ARG A 68 -1.58 -1.86 -3.49
CA ARG A 68 -2.25 -2.24 -4.75
C ARG A 68 -1.39 -3.17 -5.59
N GLN A 69 -0.09 -2.89 -5.70
CA GLN A 69 0.82 -3.74 -6.48
C GLN A 69 1.00 -5.12 -5.84
N VAL A 70 1.22 -5.20 -4.52
CA VAL A 70 1.36 -6.49 -3.84
C VAL A 70 0.06 -7.29 -3.87
N ARG A 71 -1.10 -6.62 -3.78
CA ARG A 71 -2.41 -7.27 -3.98
C ARG A 71 -2.54 -7.81 -5.39
N ALA A 72 -2.22 -7.02 -6.42
CA ALA A 72 -2.27 -7.48 -7.82
C ALA A 72 -1.37 -8.71 -8.04
N GLU A 73 -0.14 -8.69 -7.54
CA GLU A 73 0.78 -9.83 -7.59
C GLU A 73 0.21 -11.08 -6.90
N ASP A 74 -0.48 -10.93 -5.77
CA ASP A 74 -1.15 -12.03 -5.07
C ASP A 74 -2.35 -12.59 -5.87
N LEU A 75 -3.12 -11.72 -6.54
CA LEU A 75 -4.20 -12.16 -7.42
C LEU A 75 -3.66 -12.92 -8.64
N GLU A 76 -2.59 -12.43 -9.25
CA GLU A 76 -1.92 -13.08 -10.39
C GLU A 76 -1.31 -14.43 -10.01
N ARG A 77 -0.68 -14.53 -8.83
CA ARG A 77 -0.13 -15.79 -8.31
C ARG A 77 -1.22 -16.77 -7.83
N GLY A 78 -2.39 -16.26 -7.45
CA GLY A 78 -3.51 -17.03 -6.89
C GLY A 78 -4.56 -17.47 -7.92
N GLY A 79 -4.51 -16.98 -9.16
CA GLY A 79 -5.42 -17.45 -10.22
C GLY A 79 -6.88 -17.08 -10.02
N ILE A 80 -7.19 -15.96 -9.36
CA ILE A 80 -8.55 -15.41 -9.37
C ILE A 80 -8.49 -14.03 -10.03
N SER A 81 -8.82 -14.02 -11.31
CA SER A 81 -9.16 -12.80 -12.06
C SER A 81 -10.40 -12.19 -11.44
N ILE A 82 -10.24 -11.08 -10.73
CA ILE A 82 -11.33 -10.12 -10.60
C ILE A 82 -10.83 -8.89 -11.32
N ALA A 83 -11.41 -8.65 -12.49
CA ALA A 83 -11.24 -7.40 -13.22
C ALA A 83 -11.41 -6.25 -12.23
N CYS A 84 -10.43 -5.35 -12.17
CA CYS A 84 -10.68 -4.03 -11.64
C CYS A 84 -11.91 -3.50 -12.38
N PRO A 85 -12.98 -3.06 -11.69
CA PRO A 85 -13.95 -2.21 -12.35
C PRO A 85 -13.18 -0.95 -12.74
N GLU A 86 -12.88 -0.83 -14.02
CA GLU A 86 -12.49 0.44 -14.62
C GLU A 86 -13.52 1.49 -14.20
N ASP A 87 -12.99 2.64 -13.80
CA ASP A 87 -13.71 3.81 -13.35
C ASP A 87 -14.98 4.05 -14.18
N SER A 88 -16.04 4.36 -13.45
CA SER A 88 -17.31 4.78 -13.99
C SER A 88 -17.14 6.07 -14.81
N GLU A 89 -16.89 5.95 -16.11
CA GLU A 89 -17.21 7.03 -17.05
C GLU A 89 -18.72 7.00 -17.31
N THR A 90 -19.41 7.76 -16.48
CA THR A 90 -20.80 8.14 -16.68
C THR A 90 -20.80 9.26 -17.72
N GLU A 91 -21.09 8.99 -18.99
CA GLU A 91 -21.41 10.07 -19.94
C GLU A 91 -22.78 9.85 -20.60
N VAL A 92 -23.76 10.39 -19.88
CA VAL A 92 -24.94 11.14 -20.30
C VAL A 92 -25.33 11.10 -21.79
N ARG A 93 -26.56 10.61 -22.02
CA ARG A 93 -27.54 10.94 -23.09
C ARG A 93 -27.19 12.14 -23.99
N ASN A 94 -27.48 11.99 -25.29
CA ASN A 94 -28.40 12.91 -25.97
C ASN A 94 -29.14 12.23 -27.12
N GLU A 95 -30.48 12.34 -27.06
CA GLU A 95 -31.43 12.10 -28.14
C GLU A 95 -31.38 13.21 -29.20
N ALA A 96 -31.98 12.89 -30.35
CA ALA A 96 -32.58 13.77 -31.35
C ALA A 96 -31.72 14.19 -32.55
N GLY A 97 -32.25 13.82 -33.73
CA GLY A 97 -31.81 14.18 -35.07
C GLY A 97 -32.44 13.24 -36.08
#